data_AF-A0A834YME8-F1
#
_entry.id   AF-A0A834YME8-F1
#
_cell.length_a   1.000
_cell.length_b   1.000
_cell.length_c   1.000
_cell.angle_alpha   90.00
_cell.angle_beta   90.00
_cell.angle_gamma   90.00
#
_symmetry.space_group_name_H-M   'P 1'
#
loop_
_entity.id
_entity.type
_entity.pdbx_description
1 polymer ?
#
loop_
_entity_poly.entity_id
_entity_poly.type
_entity_poly.pdbx_seq_one_letter_code
_entity_poly.pdbx_strand_id
1 'polypeptide(L)'
;MFCKGATPFDPFLDHVLAYSRESLEKPQTILFSKYEEFKARPSDQLKKLAKFLGYPFPLEEEKEGMVEEIQKLCSFDNLSNLEVNKTGRTPNGFGYSALFRKGNVGDWENYFTAEMVEKLDQITTQKFHGSGLAFDFEYSLPPKKEGELAFTMADHIPYLKCFWSKTKDNEEEDQRSLQKYREIFSTLPTEKGWETEHLFLYQGFWHILPLGMGVMAAQNHFKASSSDLFLASSPKTGSTWLQGLIFAVVTRDLHPFAQHPLLTVNPSDLVPSLEIKLYSSNQIPDLDVLPAPRLFATHMPYTSLPESIIECRCRIVYICRNPRDTFISMWHFFNKIRSNMLKMPQLPLEEGFDMFCKGATPFGPFLDHVLAYWKESLEKPQTILFLKYEEFQARPSDQLKKLAEFLGYPFSLEEEKEGVVEEIQKLCSFDNLSNLEVNKTGRTPNGFGYSALFRKGNVGDWENYFTAAMVEKLDQITTQKFHGSGLAFDFV
;
A
#
# COMPACT_ATOMS: atom_id res chain seq x y z
N MET A 1 16.51 5.57 -9.96
CA MET A 1 15.25 5.07 -9.38
C MET A 1 15.55 4.60 -7.96
N PHE A 2 15.96 5.52 -7.10
CA PHE A 2 16.20 5.29 -5.67
C PHE A 2 15.93 6.61 -4.96
N CYS A 3 14.75 6.74 -4.37
CA CYS A 3 14.28 7.79 -3.44
C CYS A 3 12.92 7.29 -2.92
N LYS A 4 12.54 7.36 -1.64
CA LYS A 4 13.19 7.82 -0.40
C LYS A 4 12.48 7.05 0.72
N GLY A 5 13.20 6.47 1.68
CA GLY A 5 12.68 6.08 3.00
C GLY A 5 12.32 4.60 3.14
N ALA A 6 13.12 3.89 3.95
CA ALA A 6 13.27 2.43 3.95
C ALA A 6 13.71 1.89 2.58
N THR A 7 14.96 2.17 2.23
CA THR A 7 15.61 1.49 1.12
C THR A 7 15.60 -0.02 1.41
N PRO A 8 15.42 -0.90 0.40
CA PRO A 8 15.71 -2.34 0.48
C PRO A 8 17.17 -2.67 0.89
N PHE A 9 17.95 -1.65 1.24
CA PHE A 9 19.36 -1.70 1.57
C PHE A 9 19.61 -2.21 2.98
N ASP A 10 18.74 -2.02 3.98
CA ASP A 10 19.13 -2.32 5.36
C ASP A 10 19.31 -3.83 5.63
N PRO A 11 18.34 -4.70 5.27
CA PRO A 11 18.54 -6.15 5.37
C PRO A 11 19.65 -6.64 4.43
N PHE A 12 19.82 -5.99 3.28
CA PHE A 12 20.89 -6.30 2.33
C PHE A 12 22.27 -5.98 2.90
N LEU A 13 22.45 -4.82 3.54
CA LEU A 13 23.70 -4.42 4.17
C LEU A 13 24.02 -5.28 5.39
N ASP A 14 23.02 -5.63 6.20
CA ASP A 14 23.20 -6.53 7.34
C ASP A 14 23.57 -7.97 6.86
N HIS A 15 23.02 -8.42 5.74
CA HIS A 15 23.40 -9.68 5.09
C HIS A 15 24.83 -9.63 4.52
N VAL A 16 25.19 -8.53 3.84
CA VAL A 16 26.55 -8.28 3.34
C VAL A 16 27.56 -8.25 4.48
N LEU A 17 27.22 -7.62 5.61
CA LEU A 17 28.03 -7.58 6.82
C LEU A 17 28.23 -8.97 7.44
N ALA A 18 27.16 -9.78 7.51
CA ALA A 18 27.23 -11.14 8.02
C ALA A 18 28.19 -12.00 7.18
N TYR A 19 28.08 -11.96 5.85
CA TYR A 19 28.99 -12.69 4.96
C TYR A 19 30.41 -12.15 4.97
N SER A 20 30.59 -10.83 5.08
CA SER A 20 31.92 -10.22 5.18
C SER A 20 32.63 -10.65 6.47
N ARG A 21 31.93 -10.64 7.61
CA ARG A 21 32.48 -11.12 8.89
C ARG A 21 32.78 -12.61 8.85
N GLU A 22 31.86 -13.41 8.32
CA GLU A 22 32.07 -14.85 8.19
C GLU A 22 33.22 -15.18 7.21
N SER A 23 33.41 -14.38 6.16
CA SER A 23 34.57 -14.51 5.25
C SER A 23 35.90 -14.21 5.95
N LEU A 24 35.94 -13.28 6.91
CA LEU A 24 37.13 -13.01 7.74
C LEU A 24 37.42 -14.15 8.72
N GLU A 25 36.37 -14.76 9.29
CA GLU A 25 36.49 -15.86 10.26
C GLU A 25 36.75 -17.22 9.58
N LYS A 26 36.19 -17.44 8.38
CA LYS A 26 36.24 -18.69 7.60
C LYS A 26 36.59 -18.42 6.13
N PRO A 27 37.82 -17.95 5.84
CA PRO A 27 38.22 -17.55 4.48
C PRO A 27 38.29 -18.72 3.48
N GLN A 28 38.21 -19.97 3.95
CA GLN A 28 38.13 -21.16 3.10
C GLN A 28 36.71 -21.53 2.68
N THR A 29 35.68 -20.91 3.28
CA THR A 29 34.27 -21.27 3.05
C THR A 29 33.50 -20.17 2.34
N ILE A 30 33.87 -18.91 2.55
CA ILE A 30 33.24 -17.75 1.91
C ILE A 30 34.32 -16.82 1.36
N LEU A 31 34.26 -16.52 0.06
CA LEU A 31 35.07 -15.50 -0.59
C LEU A 31 34.26 -14.23 -0.78
N PHE A 32 34.61 -13.19 -0.01
CA PHE A 32 34.10 -11.85 -0.24
C PHE A 32 35.01 -11.08 -1.20
N SER A 33 34.44 -10.41 -2.20
CA SER A 33 35.18 -9.55 -3.13
C SER A 33 34.32 -8.37 -3.61
N LYS A 34 34.98 -7.22 -3.84
CA LYS A 34 34.36 -5.98 -4.32
C LYS A 34 34.44 -5.91 -5.84
N TYR A 35 33.37 -5.41 -6.47
CA TYR A 35 33.33 -5.27 -7.93
C TYR A 35 34.39 -4.28 -8.44
N GLU A 36 34.66 -3.23 -7.67
CA GLU A 36 35.70 -2.24 -7.92
C GLU A 36 37.09 -2.88 -7.95
N GLU A 37 37.36 -3.86 -7.07
CA GLU A 37 38.62 -4.60 -7.07
C GLU A 37 38.74 -5.48 -8.31
N PHE A 38 37.66 -6.13 -8.74
CA PHE A 38 37.61 -6.90 -9.98
C PHE A 38 37.85 -6.02 -11.22
N LYS A 39 37.42 -4.76 -11.19
CA LYS A 39 37.67 -3.80 -12.27
C LYS A 39 39.09 -3.23 -12.23
N ALA A 40 39.61 -2.93 -11.06
CA ALA A 40 40.95 -2.35 -10.91
C ALA A 40 42.07 -3.39 -11.12
N ARG A 41 41.86 -4.63 -10.65
CA ARG A 41 42.85 -5.71 -10.65
C ARG A 41 42.22 -7.06 -11.05
N PRO A 42 41.73 -7.20 -12.29
CA PRO A 42 41.00 -8.38 -12.74
C PRO A 42 41.84 -9.67 -12.65
N SER A 43 43.13 -9.62 -12.98
CA SER A 43 44.03 -10.79 -12.89
C SER A 43 44.19 -11.30 -11.47
N ASP A 44 44.42 -10.39 -10.51
CA ASP A 44 44.63 -10.77 -9.12
C ASP A 44 43.35 -11.36 -8.50
N GLN A 45 42.19 -10.77 -8.82
CA GLN A 45 40.91 -11.24 -8.32
C GLN A 45 40.50 -12.58 -8.95
N LEU A 46 40.80 -12.80 -10.24
CA LEU A 46 40.56 -14.07 -10.89
C LEU A 46 41.44 -15.19 -10.31
N LYS A 47 42.72 -14.91 -10.02
CA LYS A 47 43.61 -15.86 -9.33
C LYS A 47 43.13 -16.16 -7.91
N LYS A 48 42.68 -15.14 -7.18
CA LYS A 48 42.10 -15.29 -5.83
C LYS A 48 40.85 -16.18 -5.85
N LEU A 49 39.96 -15.98 -6.83
CA LEU A 49 38.76 -16.79 -7.03
C LEU A 49 39.11 -18.24 -7.37
N ALA A 50 40.02 -18.45 -8.33
CA ALA A 50 40.44 -19.78 -8.76
C ALA A 50 41.05 -20.59 -7.60
N LYS A 51 41.91 -19.96 -6.80
CA LYS A 51 42.47 -20.55 -5.57
C LYS A 51 41.38 -20.90 -4.56
N PHE A 52 40.41 -20.02 -4.35
CA PHE A 52 39.30 -20.27 -3.42
C PHE A 52 38.42 -21.45 -3.86
N LEU A 53 38.17 -21.59 -5.16
CA LEU A 53 37.41 -22.71 -5.73
C LEU A 53 38.18 -24.04 -5.71
N GLY A 54 39.44 -24.06 -5.25
CA GLY A 54 40.28 -25.25 -5.21
C GLY A 54 41.01 -25.55 -6.53
N TYR A 55 41.00 -24.62 -7.48
CA TYR A 55 41.63 -24.74 -8.80
C TYR A 55 42.60 -23.58 -9.06
N PRO A 56 43.68 -23.42 -8.28
CA PRO A 56 44.65 -22.35 -8.52
C PRO A 56 45.33 -22.56 -9.88
N PHE A 57 45.60 -21.46 -10.59
CA PHE A 57 46.36 -21.51 -11.83
C PHE A 57 47.80 -22.00 -11.57
N PRO A 58 48.27 -23.05 -12.26
CA PRO A 58 49.68 -23.40 -12.33
C PRO A 58 50.52 -22.26 -12.92
N LEU A 59 51.80 -22.19 -12.54
CA LEU A 59 52.74 -21.16 -13.02
C LEU A 59 52.89 -21.17 -14.56
N GLU A 60 52.71 -22.33 -15.17
CA GLU A 60 52.75 -22.57 -16.60
C GLU A 60 51.55 -21.91 -17.30
N GLU A 61 50.34 -22.15 -16.82
CA GLU A 61 49.10 -21.53 -17.36
C GLU A 61 49.10 -20.01 -17.20
N GLU A 62 49.66 -19.51 -16.09
CA GLU A 62 49.84 -18.07 -15.90
C GLU A 62 50.83 -17.47 -16.91
N LYS A 63 51.92 -18.17 -17.23
CA LYS A 63 52.90 -17.72 -18.24
C LYS A 63 52.35 -17.81 -19.66
N GLU A 64 51.45 -18.75 -19.91
CA GLU A 64 50.78 -18.93 -21.21
C GLU A 64 49.66 -17.90 -21.44
N GLY A 65 49.35 -17.05 -20.45
CA GLY A 65 48.37 -15.97 -20.59
C GLY A 65 46.92 -16.43 -20.42
N MET A 66 46.70 -17.60 -19.80
CA MET A 66 45.37 -18.17 -19.61
C MET A 66 44.45 -17.27 -18.77
N VAL A 67 45.03 -16.55 -17.81
CA VAL A 67 44.31 -15.60 -16.95
C VAL A 67 43.74 -14.43 -17.77
N GLU A 68 44.54 -13.91 -18.71
CA GLU A 68 44.15 -12.83 -19.63
C GLU A 68 43.12 -13.32 -20.67
N GLU A 69 43.24 -14.56 -21.13
CA GLU A 69 42.29 -15.17 -22.07
C GLU A 69 40.91 -15.36 -21.43
N ILE A 70 40.86 -15.87 -20.19
CA ILE A 70 39.61 -15.99 -19.42
C ILE A 70 39.00 -14.62 -19.17
N GLN A 71 39.79 -13.60 -18.83
CA GLN A 71 39.29 -12.24 -18.66
C GLN A 71 38.65 -11.69 -19.94
N LYS A 72 39.31 -11.92 -21.09
CA LYS A 72 38.78 -11.49 -22.38
C LYS A 72 37.47 -12.21 -22.71
N LEU A 73 37.43 -13.53 -22.51
CA LEU A 73 36.24 -14.36 -22.74
C LEU A 73 35.06 -13.93 -21.84
N CYS A 74 35.34 -13.65 -20.57
CA CYS A 74 34.34 -13.24 -19.58
C CYS A 74 34.15 -11.72 -19.50
N SER A 75 34.74 -10.94 -20.43
CA SER A 75 34.60 -9.49 -20.43
C SER A 75 33.15 -9.08 -20.69
N PHE A 76 32.75 -7.93 -20.13
CA PHE A 76 31.41 -7.39 -20.34
C PHE A 76 31.09 -7.23 -21.84
N ASP A 77 32.05 -6.72 -22.61
CA ASP A 77 31.91 -6.53 -24.05
C ASP A 77 31.73 -7.85 -24.79
N ASN A 78 32.48 -8.90 -24.43
CA ASN A 78 32.31 -10.20 -25.07
C ASN A 78 30.96 -10.84 -24.69
N LEU A 79 30.66 -10.93 -23.40
CA LEU A 79 29.46 -11.60 -22.89
C LEU A 79 28.16 -10.90 -23.33
N SER A 80 28.10 -9.57 -23.29
CA SER A 80 26.93 -8.81 -23.76
C SER A 80 26.69 -8.96 -25.27
N ASN A 81 27.73 -9.33 -26.02
CA ASN A 81 27.65 -9.49 -27.46
C ASN A 81 27.30 -10.90 -27.95
N LEU A 82 27.36 -11.91 -27.08
CA LEU A 82 26.97 -13.28 -27.41
C LEU A 82 25.49 -13.36 -27.80
N GLU A 83 25.18 -14.09 -28.87
CA GLU A 83 23.83 -14.19 -29.42
C GLU A 83 22.82 -14.71 -28.39
N VAL A 84 23.21 -15.74 -27.62
CA VAL A 84 22.39 -16.27 -26.52
C VAL A 84 22.00 -15.19 -25.52
N ASN A 85 22.89 -14.24 -25.22
CA ASN A 85 22.62 -13.17 -24.25
C ASN A 85 21.83 -12.00 -24.86
N LYS A 86 21.84 -11.84 -26.19
CA LYS A 86 21.06 -10.81 -26.89
C LYS A 86 19.60 -11.22 -27.09
N THR A 87 19.38 -12.47 -27.50
CA THR A 87 18.05 -12.93 -27.97
C THR A 87 17.41 -13.96 -27.06
N GLY A 88 18.20 -14.63 -26.22
CA GLY A 88 17.71 -15.66 -25.32
C GLY A 88 16.83 -15.11 -24.19
N ARG A 89 16.03 -16.01 -23.63
CA ARG A 89 15.10 -15.72 -22.53
C ARG A 89 15.19 -16.79 -21.47
N THR A 90 14.94 -16.42 -20.22
CA THR A 90 14.74 -17.35 -19.12
C THR A 90 13.45 -18.16 -19.34
N PRO A 91 13.28 -19.32 -18.67
CA PRO A 91 12.03 -20.09 -18.69
C PRO A 91 10.79 -19.27 -18.30
N ASN A 92 10.97 -18.21 -17.52
CA ASN A 92 9.90 -17.29 -17.08
C ASN A 92 9.72 -16.09 -18.04
N GLY A 93 10.32 -16.14 -19.24
CA GLY A 93 10.14 -15.14 -20.30
C GLY A 93 11.00 -13.87 -20.19
N PHE A 94 11.93 -13.80 -19.23
CA PHE A 94 12.80 -12.62 -19.04
C PHE A 94 13.96 -12.63 -20.04
N GLY A 95 14.15 -11.57 -20.81
CA GLY A 95 15.24 -11.49 -21.79
C GLY A 95 16.62 -11.39 -21.13
N TYR A 96 17.59 -12.17 -21.59
CA TYR A 96 18.95 -12.16 -21.03
C TYR A 96 19.67 -10.82 -21.26
N SER A 97 19.28 -10.06 -22.29
CA SER A 97 19.86 -8.75 -22.61
C SER A 97 19.64 -7.71 -21.50
N ALA A 98 18.59 -7.87 -20.69
CA ALA A 98 18.33 -7.00 -19.54
C ALA A 98 19.37 -7.15 -18.41
N LEU A 99 20.16 -8.23 -18.39
CA LEU A 99 21.21 -8.49 -17.39
C LEU A 99 22.52 -7.76 -17.72
N PHE A 100 22.70 -7.28 -18.95
CA PHE A 100 23.92 -6.60 -19.41
C PHE A 100 23.64 -5.12 -19.66
N ARG A 101 23.99 -4.25 -18.69
CA ARG A 101 23.65 -2.82 -18.74
C ARG A 101 24.80 -1.89 -19.17
N LYS A 102 25.70 -1.53 -18.26
CA LYS A 102 26.82 -0.59 -18.53
C LYS A 102 28.17 -1.04 -17.97
N GLY A 103 28.17 -1.79 -16.85
CA GLY A 103 29.40 -2.38 -16.30
C GLY A 103 30.48 -1.39 -15.86
N ASN A 104 30.13 -0.12 -15.60
CA ASN A 104 31.06 0.94 -15.21
C ASN A 104 30.98 1.19 -13.71
N VAL A 105 32.15 1.21 -13.04
CA VAL A 105 32.28 1.70 -11.66
C VAL A 105 32.07 3.22 -11.68
N GLY A 106 31.32 3.76 -10.71
CA GLY A 106 31.07 5.20 -10.64
C GLY A 106 29.91 5.72 -11.51
N ASP A 107 29.21 4.88 -12.29
CA ASP A 107 28.05 5.36 -13.10
C ASP A 107 26.96 6.01 -12.23
N TRP A 108 26.94 5.75 -10.92
CA TRP A 108 26.05 6.38 -9.96
C TRP A 108 26.16 7.91 -9.93
N GLU A 109 27.35 8.48 -10.23
CA GLU A 109 27.57 9.94 -10.26
C GLU A 109 26.62 10.64 -11.23
N ASN A 110 26.23 9.95 -12.31
CA ASN A 110 25.30 10.48 -13.31
C ASN A 110 23.84 10.56 -12.82
N TYR A 111 23.51 9.96 -11.67
CA TYR A 111 22.13 9.86 -11.20
C TYR A 111 21.93 10.32 -9.75
N PHE A 112 23.00 10.56 -8.99
CA PHE A 112 22.93 10.87 -7.56
C PHE A 112 23.26 12.34 -7.34
N THR A 113 22.42 13.02 -6.56
CA THR A 113 22.72 14.38 -6.10
C THR A 113 23.71 14.32 -4.94
N ALA A 114 24.41 15.43 -4.65
CA ALA A 114 25.33 15.51 -3.52
C ALA A 114 24.69 15.09 -2.18
N GLU A 115 23.42 15.45 -1.95
CA GLU A 115 22.64 15.01 -0.77
C GLU A 115 22.44 13.49 -0.72
N MET A 116 22.18 12.86 -1.88
CA MET A 116 22.03 11.40 -1.96
C MET A 116 23.35 10.69 -1.67
N VAL A 117 24.46 11.23 -2.17
CA VAL A 117 25.81 10.70 -1.92
C VAL A 117 26.14 10.81 -0.44
N GLU A 118 25.99 11.99 0.17
CA GLU A 118 26.28 12.21 1.60
C GLU A 118 25.43 11.28 2.48
N LYS A 119 24.14 11.11 2.16
CA LYS A 119 23.25 10.21 2.90
C LYS A 119 23.68 8.74 2.79
N LEU A 120 24.06 8.29 1.60
CA LEU A 120 24.55 6.93 1.42
C LEU A 120 25.90 6.71 2.10
N ASP A 121 26.80 7.68 2.06
CA ASP A 121 28.10 7.60 2.73
C ASP A 121 27.93 7.52 4.24
N GLN A 122 27.05 8.35 4.83
CA GLN A 122 26.75 8.27 6.27
C GLN A 122 26.21 6.90 6.68
N ILE A 123 25.24 6.35 5.92
CA ILE A 123 24.69 5.01 6.18
C ILE A 123 25.79 3.95 6.06
N THR A 124 26.60 4.03 5.00
CA THR A 124 27.66 3.06 4.69
C THR A 124 28.75 3.11 5.76
N THR A 125 29.23 4.29 6.14
CA THR A 125 30.23 4.49 7.21
C THR A 125 29.70 4.02 8.56
N GLN A 126 28.46 4.33 8.92
CA GLN A 126 27.88 3.90 10.19
C GLN A 126 27.72 2.37 10.25
N LYS A 127 27.19 1.75 9.19
CA LYS A 127 26.93 0.31 9.15
C LYS A 127 28.21 -0.51 9.03
N PHE A 128 29.19 -0.04 8.27
CA PHE A 128 30.45 -0.74 8.06
C PHE A 128 31.53 -0.37 9.08
N HIS A 129 31.21 0.48 10.06
CA HIS A 129 32.11 0.78 11.16
C HIS A 129 32.54 -0.49 11.90
N GLY A 130 33.85 -0.71 12.00
CA GLY A 130 34.43 -1.89 12.66
C GLY A 130 34.27 -3.22 11.91
N SER A 131 33.71 -3.23 10.69
CA SER A 131 33.57 -4.46 9.88
C SER A 131 34.78 -4.77 9.00
N GLY A 132 35.73 -3.83 8.87
CA GLY A 132 36.85 -3.91 7.92
C GLY A 132 36.48 -3.59 6.47
N LEU A 133 35.19 -3.31 6.18
CA LEU A 133 34.74 -2.84 4.87
C LEU A 133 34.86 -1.32 4.79
N ALA A 134 35.80 -0.83 3.98
CA ALA A 134 35.90 0.57 3.60
C ALA A 134 35.77 0.72 2.08
N PHE A 135 35.16 1.82 1.68
CA PHE A 135 35.09 2.29 0.30
C PHE A 135 35.73 3.69 0.28
N ASP A 136 36.80 3.85 -0.47
CA ASP A 136 37.48 5.13 -0.62
C ASP A 136 36.78 5.91 -1.74
N PHE A 137 36.02 6.94 -1.38
CA PHE A 137 35.37 7.84 -2.34
C PHE A 137 36.04 9.22 -2.26
N GLU A 138 36.79 9.63 -3.28
CA GLU A 138 37.28 11.00 -3.40
C GLU A 138 36.28 11.85 -4.20
N TYR A 139 35.69 12.88 -3.57
CA TYR A 139 34.95 13.92 -4.31
C TYR A 139 35.04 15.29 -3.61
N SER A 140 34.89 16.35 -4.40
CA SER A 140 34.99 17.76 -3.96
C SER A 140 33.62 18.45 -3.99
N LEU A 141 33.16 19.00 -2.85
CA LEU A 141 31.87 19.71 -2.72
C LEU A 141 32.06 21.22 -2.48
N PRO A 142 31.24 22.10 -3.09
CA PRO A 142 31.17 23.54 -2.75
C PRO A 142 30.28 23.82 -1.52
N PRO A 143 30.38 25.00 -0.87
CA PRO A 143 29.85 25.21 0.49
C PRO A 143 28.34 25.50 0.59
N LYS A 144 27.80 25.12 1.77
CA LYS A 144 26.40 25.02 2.21
C LYS A 144 25.55 26.30 2.15
N LYS A 145 24.22 26.10 1.97
CA LYS A 145 23.17 26.93 2.60
C LYS A 145 22.46 26.08 3.65
N GLU A 146 22.36 26.62 4.86
CA GLU A 146 21.64 26.02 5.99
C GLU A 146 20.13 26.21 5.86
N GLY A 147 19.40 25.17 6.25
CA GLY A 147 17.96 25.22 6.53
C GLY A 147 17.12 24.38 5.59
N GLU A 148 16.97 23.08 5.89
CA GLU A 148 15.69 22.35 5.83
C GLU A 148 15.88 20.90 6.31
N LEU A 149 15.02 20.47 7.24
CA LEU A 149 15.09 19.20 7.94
C LEU A 149 14.82 18.01 7.02
N ALA A 150 15.66 16.98 7.15
CA ALA A 150 15.49 15.67 6.55
C ALA A 150 14.35 14.88 7.24
N PHE A 151 13.41 14.33 6.47
CA PHE A 151 12.38 13.41 6.98
C PHE A 151 12.34 12.11 6.15
N THR A 152 12.17 10.97 6.83
CA THR A 152 12.15 9.63 6.20
C THR A 152 10.70 9.10 6.03
N MET A 153 10.42 8.24 5.04
CA MET A 153 9.04 7.72 4.80
C MET A 153 8.42 6.99 6.02
N ALA A 154 9.23 6.38 6.90
CA ALA A 154 8.73 5.75 8.12
C ALA A 154 8.27 6.78 9.17
N ASP A 155 8.71 8.03 9.06
CA ASP A 155 8.24 9.14 9.89
C ASP A 155 6.90 9.72 9.39
N HIS A 156 6.55 9.48 8.12
CA HIS A 156 5.36 10.05 7.48
C HIS A 156 4.19 9.07 7.36
N ILE A 157 4.42 7.75 7.35
CA ILE A 157 3.35 6.74 7.30
C ILE A 157 3.41 5.89 8.58
N PRO A 158 2.68 6.30 9.64
CA PRO A 158 2.84 5.72 10.98
C PRO A 158 2.65 4.21 11.05
N TYR A 159 1.71 3.66 10.27
CA TYR A 159 1.39 2.24 10.30
C TYR A 159 2.47 1.33 9.71
N LEU A 160 3.41 1.86 8.92
CA LEU A 160 4.49 1.05 8.39
C LEU A 160 5.37 0.49 9.52
N LYS A 161 5.47 1.17 10.66
CA LYS A 161 6.24 0.71 11.84
C LYS A 161 5.73 -0.63 12.40
N CYS A 162 4.45 -0.97 12.18
CA CYS A 162 3.83 -2.20 12.67
C CYS A 162 4.42 -3.48 12.07
N PHE A 163 5.18 -3.39 10.99
CA PHE A 163 5.79 -4.54 10.32
C PHE A 163 7.25 -4.82 10.75
N TRP A 164 7.82 -3.98 11.63
CA TRP A 164 9.28 -3.97 11.89
C TRP A 164 9.68 -4.64 13.21
N SER A 165 8.71 -5.11 14.01
CA SER A 165 8.94 -5.66 15.37
C SER A 165 8.97 -7.19 15.46
N LYS A 166 9.07 -7.93 14.34
CA LYS A 166 8.89 -9.39 14.36
C LYS A 166 10.16 -10.23 14.52
N THR A 167 10.02 -11.31 15.29
CA THR A 167 10.98 -12.41 15.42
C THR A 167 10.69 -13.49 14.36
N LYS A 168 11.68 -14.35 14.09
CA LYS A 168 11.60 -15.44 13.11
C LYS A 168 10.46 -16.43 13.37
N ASP A 169 10.16 -16.72 14.64
CA ASP A 169 9.07 -17.65 15.03
C ASP A 169 7.68 -17.11 14.63
N ASN A 170 7.49 -15.79 14.68
CA ASN A 170 6.25 -15.15 14.26
C ASN A 170 6.02 -15.30 12.74
N GLU A 171 7.07 -15.42 11.93
CA GLU A 171 6.95 -15.54 10.48
C GLU A 171 6.47 -16.94 10.04
N GLU A 172 6.89 -18.00 10.75
CA GLU A 172 6.46 -19.37 10.44
C GLU A 172 4.97 -19.60 10.78
N GLU A 173 4.48 -19.02 11.88
CA GLU A 173 3.07 -19.08 12.27
C GLU A 173 2.17 -18.27 11.32
N ASP A 174 2.62 -17.08 10.90
CA ASP A 174 1.95 -16.28 9.87
C ASP A 174 1.78 -17.10 8.57
N GLN A 175 2.87 -17.73 8.09
CA GLN A 175 2.84 -18.55 6.87
C GLN A 175 1.87 -19.73 6.97
N ARG A 176 1.83 -20.41 8.11
CA ARG A 176 0.90 -21.53 8.35
C ARG A 176 -0.56 -21.06 8.33
N SER A 177 -0.85 -19.91 8.94
CA SER A 177 -2.18 -19.31 8.96
C SER A 177 -2.63 -18.93 7.54
N LEU A 178 -1.74 -18.30 6.76
CA LEU A 178 -2.01 -17.91 5.38
C LEU A 178 -2.26 -19.11 4.45
N GLN A 179 -1.50 -20.19 4.64
CA GLN A 179 -1.71 -21.43 3.89
C GLN A 179 -3.10 -22.02 4.19
N LYS A 180 -3.49 -22.06 5.47
CA LYS A 180 -4.83 -22.48 5.88
C LYS A 180 -5.93 -21.60 5.26
N TYR A 181 -5.76 -20.27 5.23
CA TYR A 181 -6.74 -19.37 4.61
C TYR A 181 -6.87 -19.65 3.11
N ARG A 182 -5.75 -19.86 2.42
CA ARG A 182 -5.75 -20.22 0.98
C ARG A 182 -6.50 -21.53 0.72
N GLU A 183 -6.30 -22.54 1.57
CA GLU A 183 -7.02 -23.82 1.50
C GLU A 183 -8.52 -23.66 1.74
N ILE A 184 -8.94 -22.78 2.65
CA ILE A 184 -10.36 -22.48 2.83
C ILE A 184 -10.91 -21.83 1.55
N PHE A 185 -10.25 -20.78 1.04
CA PHE A 185 -10.69 -20.06 -0.15
C PHE A 185 -10.80 -20.93 -1.41
N SER A 186 -9.94 -21.95 -1.56
CA SER A 186 -10.01 -22.86 -2.72
C SER A 186 -11.25 -23.75 -2.73
N THR A 187 -11.96 -23.87 -1.60
CA THR A 187 -13.20 -24.66 -1.47
C THR A 187 -14.48 -23.82 -1.54
N LEU A 188 -14.36 -22.49 -1.51
CA LEU A 188 -15.52 -21.60 -1.50
C LEU A 188 -16.18 -21.53 -2.88
N PRO A 189 -17.50 -21.29 -2.94
CA PRO A 189 -18.19 -21.00 -4.19
C PRO A 189 -17.55 -19.81 -4.90
N THR A 190 -17.44 -19.90 -6.22
CA THR A 190 -16.85 -18.85 -7.05
C THR A 190 -17.84 -18.27 -8.06
N GLU A 191 -17.60 -17.02 -8.44
CA GLU A 191 -18.34 -16.32 -9.48
C GLU A 191 -17.37 -15.44 -10.29
N LYS A 192 -17.75 -15.06 -11.51
CA LYS A 192 -16.92 -14.14 -12.31
C LYS A 192 -16.72 -12.81 -11.58
N GLY A 193 -15.48 -12.31 -11.55
CA GLY A 193 -15.14 -11.03 -10.92
C GLY A 193 -14.96 -9.85 -11.87
N TRP A 194 -14.91 -8.64 -11.29
CA TRP A 194 -14.69 -7.40 -12.03
C TRP A 194 -13.21 -7.16 -12.35
N GLU A 195 -12.32 -7.55 -11.45
CA GLU A 195 -10.86 -7.34 -11.60
C GLU A 195 -10.09 -8.66 -11.67
N THR A 196 -10.59 -9.71 -11.03
CA THR A 196 -10.06 -11.07 -11.13
C THR A 196 -11.05 -11.97 -11.85
N GLU A 197 -10.57 -13.10 -12.36
CA GLU A 197 -11.42 -14.12 -12.97
C GLU A 197 -12.44 -14.68 -11.97
N HIS A 198 -12.04 -14.82 -10.71
CA HIS A 198 -12.86 -15.39 -9.64
C HIS A 198 -13.03 -14.43 -8.46
N LEU A 199 -14.28 -14.26 -8.03
CA LEU A 199 -14.67 -13.87 -6.69
C LEU A 199 -14.97 -15.14 -5.89
N PHE A 200 -14.76 -15.10 -4.58
CA PHE A 200 -15.00 -16.19 -3.65
C PHE A 200 -16.03 -15.76 -2.61
N LEU A 201 -17.06 -16.58 -2.39
CA LEU A 201 -18.13 -16.29 -1.45
C LEU A 201 -17.73 -16.70 -0.03
N TYR A 202 -17.39 -15.73 0.81
CA TYR A 202 -17.04 -15.92 2.21
C TYR A 202 -18.04 -15.18 3.10
N GLN A 203 -18.65 -15.87 4.08
CA GLN A 203 -19.63 -15.31 5.01
C GLN A 203 -20.78 -14.51 4.34
N GLY A 204 -21.20 -14.93 3.13
CA GLY A 204 -22.27 -14.27 2.37
C GLY A 204 -21.83 -13.10 1.50
N PHE A 205 -20.53 -12.78 1.47
CA PHE A 205 -19.98 -11.69 0.68
C PHE A 205 -18.86 -12.14 -0.26
N TRP A 206 -18.72 -11.43 -1.38
CA TRP A 206 -17.79 -11.77 -2.45
C TRP A 206 -16.44 -11.08 -2.25
N HIS A 207 -15.35 -11.84 -2.31
CA HIS A 207 -14.00 -11.30 -2.16
C HIS A 207 -13.09 -11.78 -3.30
N ILE A 208 -12.13 -10.95 -3.71
CA ILE A 208 -10.95 -11.46 -4.40
C ILE A 208 -10.02 -12.12 -3.38
N LEU A 209 -9.21 -13.09 -3.82
CA LEU A 209 -8.39 -13.90 -2.91
C LEU A 209 -7.51 -13.07 -1.94
N PRO A 210 -6.75 -12.05 -2.38
CA PRO A 210 -5.94 -11.25 -1.45
C PRO A 210 -6.77 -10.54 -0.37
N LEU A 211 -7.92 -9.98 -0.74
CA LEU A 211 -8.79 -9.28 0.20
C LEU A 211 -9.43 -10.25 1.18
N GLY A 212 -9.90 -11.39 0.68
CA GLY A 212 -10.48 -12.43 1.49
C GLY A 212 -9.51 -13.00 2.54
N MET A 213 -8.26 -13.23 2.15
CA MET A 213 -7.20 -13.62 3.11
C MET A 213 -6.94 -12.51 4.14
N GLY A 214 -6.92 -11.25 3.72
CA GLY A 214 -6.79 -10.10 4.63
C GLY A 214 -7.94 -10.00 5.64
N VAL A 215 -9.17 -10.32 5.21
CA VAL A 215 -10.34 -10.42 6.11
C VAL A 215 -10.14 -11.51 7.15
N MET A 216 -9.80 -12.73 6.73
CA MET A 216 -9.56 -13.83 7.68
C MET A 216 -8.43 -13.51 8.64
N ALA A 217 -7.31 -12.96 8.15
CA ALA A 217 -6.18 -12.60 8.99
C ALA A 217 -6.56 -11.53 10.03
N ALA A 218 -7.28 -10.49 9.62
CA ALA A 218 -7.80 -9.49 10.56
C ALA A 218 -8.76 -10.12 11.59
N GLN A 219 -9.69 -10.97 11.18
CA GLN A 219 -10.63 -11.64 12.10
C GLN A 219 -9.92 -12.49 13.16
N ASN A 220 -8.81 -13.15 12.80
CA ASN A 220 -8.09 -14.04 13.71
C ASN A 220 -7.05 -13.31 14.58
N HIS A 221 -6.56 -12.15 14.16
CA HIS A 221 -5.38 -11.54 14.78
C HIS A 221 -5.56 -10.08 15.21
N PHE A 222 -6.61 -9.39 14.75
CA PHE A 222 -6.86 -8.01 15.16
C PHE A 222 -7.38 -7.96 16.61
N LYS A 223 -6.66 -7.23 17.46
CA LYS A 223 -7.04 -6.98 18.86
C LYS A 223 -7.50 -5.53 19.00
N ALA A 224 -8.81 -5.37 19.08
CA ALA A 224 -9.41 -4.07 19.27
C ALA A 224 -9.08 -3.49 20.66
N SER A 225 -9.00 -2.17 20.72
CA SER A 225 -9.00 -1.36 21.94
C SER A 225 -10.27 -0.53 21.99
N SER A 226 -10.81 -0.27 23.18
CA SER A 226 -12.00 0.58 23.36
C SER A 226 -11.80 2.02 22.88
N SER A 227 -10.56 2.48 22.75
CA SER A 227 -10.20 3.78 22.19
C SER A 227 -10.10 3.80 20.66
N ASP A 228 -10.17 2.64 19.99
CA ASP A 228 -10.07 2.57 18.53
C ASP A 228 -11.29 3.20 17.86
N LEU A 229 -11.03 3.90 16.74
CA LEU A 229 -12.06 4.53 15.92
C LEU A 229 -12.00 3.94 14.52
N PHE A 230 -13.14 3.45 14.04
CA PHE A 230 -13.25 2.80 12.74
C PHE A 230 -14.08 3.61 11.77
N LEU A 231 -13.59 3.71 10.54
CA LEU A 231 -14.39 4.01 9.38
C LEU A 231 -14.76 2.72 8.66
N ALA A 232 -16.04 2.37 8.64
CA ALA A 232 -16.57 1.30 7.81
C ALA A 232 -17.28 1.87 6.58
N SER A 233 -17.15 1.23 5.43
CA SER A 233 -17.87 1.65 4.23
C SER A 233 -17.87 0.55 3.19
N SER A 234 -18.92 0.41 2.39
CA SER A 234 -18.77 -0.35 1.15
C SER A 234 -17.84 0.43 0.18
N PRO A 235 -17.03 -0.21 -0.66
CA PRO A 235 -16.13 0.50 -1.56
C PRO A 235 -16.85 1.59 -2.37
N LYS A 236 -16.17 2.73 -2.53
CA LYS A 236 -16.59 3.85 -3.40
C LYS A 236 -17.80 4.67 -2.93
N THR A 237 -18.14 4.56 -1.65
CA THR A 237 -19.18 5.36 -0.98
C THR A 237 -18.66 6.64 -0.31
N GLY A 238 -17.35 6.93 -0.39
CA GLY A 238 -16.74 8.14 0.18
C GLY A 238 -15.62 7.90 1.19
N SER A 239 -15.10 6.68 1.30
CA SER A 239 -14.08 6.30 2.29
C SER A 239 -12.89 7.25 2.35
N THR A 240 -12.20 7.52 1.23
CA THR A 240 -11.00 8.37 1.21
C THR A 240 -11.25 9.79 1.73
N TRP A 241 -12.42 10.35 1.43
CA TRP A 241 -12.79 11.66 1.93
C TRP A 241 -13.03 11.63 3.44
N LEU A 242 -13.77 10.64 3.92
CA LEU A 242 -14.09 10.50 5.34
C LEU A 242 -12.88 10.07 6.18
N GLN A 243 -11.92 9.33 5.63
CA GLN A 243 -10.60 9.10 6.25
C GLN A 243 -9.88 10.42 6.53
N GLY A 244 -9.88 11.34 5.56
CA GLY A 244 -9.28 12.67 5.71
C GLY A 244 -9.97 13.49 6.79
N LEU A 245 -11.30 13.53 6.77
CA LEU A 245 -12.10 14.26 7.76
C LEU A 245 -11.91 13.70 9.17
N ILE A 246 -12.00 12.37 9.36
CA ILE A 246 -11.79 11.72 10.67
C ILE A 246 -10.39 12.03 11.19
N PHE A 247 -9.36 11.88 10.36
CA PHE A 247 -7.99 12.14 10.75
C PHE A 247 -7.80 13.62 11.14
N ALA A 248 -8.28 14.55 10.33
CA ALA A 248 -8.20 15.98 10.62
C ALA A 248 -8.92 16.35 11.91
N VAL A 249 -10.12 15.82 12.15
CA VAL A 249 -10.89 16.07 13.39
C VAL A 249 -10.16 15.58 14.64
N VAL A 250 -9.63 14.35 14.60
CA VAL A 250 -8.99 13.70 15.75
C VAL A 250 -7.61 14.29 16.05
N THR A 251 -6.93 14.83 15.04
CA THR A 251 -5.54 15.32 15.16
C THR A 251 -5.39 16.84 15.05
N ARG A 252 -6.49 17.60 14.99
CA ARG A 252 -6.45 19.07 14.78
C ARG A 252 -5.61 19.83 15.80
N ASP A 253 -5.56 19.37 17.05
CA ASP A 253 -4.74 19.99 18.10
C ASP A 253 -3.26 19.60 18.02
N LEU A 254 -2.93 18.55 17.27
CA LEU A 254 -1.58 18.02 17.11
C LEU A 254 -0.88 18.61 15.89
N HIS A 255 -1.64 19.05 14.89
CA HIS A 255 -1.11 19.42 13.58
C HIS A 255 -1.70 20.75 13.10
N PRO A 256 -0.88 21.82 13.00
CA PRO A 256 -1.30 23.05 12.35
C PRO A 256 -1.73 22.81 10.90
N PHE A 257 -2.79 23.45 10.44
CA PHE A 257 -3.34 23.28 9.08
C PHE A 257 -2.30 23.47 7.96
N ALA A 258 -1.37 24.42 8.14
CA ALA A 258 -0.31 24.72 7.16
C ALA A 258 0.73 23.59 6.99
N GLN A 259 0.86 22.69 7.96
CA GLN A 259 1.82 21.58 7.97
C GLN A 259 1.11 20.24 8.20
N HIS A 260 -0.19 20.19 7.91
CA HIS A 260 -1.01 19.05 8.23
C HIS A 260 -0.59 17.81 7.42
N PRO A 261 -0.50 16.60 8.02
CA PRO A 261 -0.05 15.38 7.31
C PRO A 261 -0.81 15.08 6.02
N LEU A 262 -2.09 15.45 5.93
CA LEU A 262 -2.91 15.31 4.72
C LEU A 262 -2.34 16.03 3.48
N LEU A 263 -1.46 17.02 3.65
CA LEU A 263 -0.81 17.74 2.56
C LEU A 263 0.27 16.91 1.86
N THR A 264 0.84 15.92 2.56
CA THR A 264 1.99 15.12 2.09
C THR A 264 1.75 13.61 2.13
N VAL A 265 0.67 13.16 2.77
CA VAL A 265 0.31 11.75 2.93
C VAL A 265 -1.14 11.54 2.52
N ASN A 266 -1.40 10.47 1.76
CA ASN A 266 -2.77 10.15 1.34
C ASN A 266 -3.65 9.77 2.55
N PRO A 267 -4.94 10.17 2.59
CA PRO A 267 -5.84 9.80 3.69
C PRO A 267 -5.90 8.30 3.99
N SER A 268 -5.79 7.45 2.97
CA SER A 268 -5.82 5.99 3.12
C SER A 268 -4.59 5.39 3.80
N ASP A 269 -3.51 6.16 3.91
CA ASP A 269 -2.31 5.78 4.66
C ASP A 269 -2.33 6.31 6.10
N LEU A 270 -3.10 7.36 6.38
CA LEU A 270 -3.26 7.91 7.73
C LEU A 270 -4.32 7.16 8.55
N VAL A 271 -5.33 6.62 7.86
CA VAL A 271 -6.40 5.78 8.45
C VAL A 271 -6.42 4.45 7.70
N PRO A 272 -5.43 3.56 7.93
CA PRO A 272 -5.22 2.37 7.10
C PRO A 272 -6.37 1.37 7.23
N SER A 273 -6.73 0.76 6.09
CA SER A 273 -7.71 -0.32 6.04
C SER A 273 -7.15 -1.63 6.59
N LEU A 274 -7.90 -2.32 7.45
CA LEU A 274 -7.46 -3.60 8.03
C LEU A 274 -7.10 -4.61 6.93
N GLU A 275 -8.04 -4.91 6.03
CA GLU A 275 -7.91 -6.01 5.08
C GLU A 275 -7.07 -5.69 3.83
N ILE A 276 -6.92 -4.42 3.46
CA ILE A 276 -6.17 -4.00 2.25
C ILE A 276 -4.76 -3.49 2.55
N LYS A 277 -4.50 -2.93 3.73
CA LYS A 277 -3.22 -2.26 4.05
C LYS A 277 -2.45 -2.95 5.16
N LEU A 278 -3.16 -3.42 6.19
CA LEU A 278 -2.54 -3.98 7.38
C LEU A 278 -2.36 -5.50 7.25
N TYR A 279 -3.38 -6.22 6.82
CA TYR A 279 -3.39 -7.68 6.77
C TYR A 279 -3.27 -8.27 5.35
N SER A 280 -3.07 -7.45 4.32
CA SER A 280 -2.96 -7.92 2.93
C SER A 280 -1.59 -8.48 2.55
N SER A 281 -0.55 -8.17 3.33
CA SER A 281 0.86 -8.32 2.93
C SER A 281 1.47 -9.67 3.31
N ASN A 282 0.65 -10.70 3.54
CA ASN A 282 1.09 -11.99 4.07
C ASN A 282 1.87 -11.86 5.40
N GLN A 283 1.55 -10.83 6.18
CA GLN A 283 2.17 -10.55 7.46
C GLN A 283 1.08 -10.08 8.43
N ILE A 284 1.19 -10.47 9.69
CA ILE A 284 0.31 -10.02 10.77
C ILE A 284 0.96 -8.81 11.45
N PRO A 285 0.47 -7.57 11.31
CA PRO A 285 1.13 -6.41 11.91
C PRO A 285 1.04 -6.40 13.44
N ASP A 286 2.06 -5.86 14.08
CA ASP A 286 2.05 -5.50 15.50
C ASP A 286 1.44 -4.11 15.65
N LEU A 287 0.16 -4.05 16.01
CA LEU A 287 -0.58 -2.79 16.13
C LEU A 287 -0.48 -2.14 17.51
N ASP A 288 0.24 -2.77 18.45
CA ASP A 288 0.43 -2.23 19.81
C ASP A 288 1.49 -1.12 19.82
N VAL A 289 2.29 -1.00 18.74
CA VAL A 289 3.25 0.10 18.54
C VAL A 289 2.58 1.42 18.14
N LEU A 290 1.29 1.40 17.77
CA LEU A 290 0.55 2.59 17.36
C LEU A 290 0.00 3.37 18.57
N PRO A 291 0.12 4.70 18.58
CA PRO A 291 -0.44 5.51 19.66
C PRO A 291 -1.98 5.46 19.64
N ALA A 292 -2.58 5.55 20.83
CA ALA A 292 -4.02 5.68 20.98
C ALA A 292 -4.49 7.16 20.83
N PRO A 293 -5.71 7.40 20.31
CA PRO A 293 -6.60 6.42 19.69
C PRO A 293 -6.06 5.97 18.32
N ARG A 294 -6.22 4.68 18.01
CA ARG A 294 -5.84 4.17 16.68
C ARG A 294 -6.99 4.39 15.72
N LEU A 295 -6.66 4.90 14.52
CA LEU A 295 -7.62 5.17 13.47
C LEU A 295 -7.50 4.09 12.39
N PHE A 296 -8.60 3.38 12.13
CA PHE A 296 -8.63 2.33 11.13
C PHE A 296 -9.78 2.52 10.15
N ALA A 297 -9.63 1.98 8.95
CA ALA A 297 -10.71 1.84 7.99
C ALA A 297 -11.01 0.36 7.73
N THR A 298 -12.17 0.06 7.16
CA THR A 298 -12.49 -1.27 6.63
C THR A 298 -13.61 -1.20 5.59
N HIS A 299 -13.52 -2.11 4.62
CA HIS A 299 -14.60 -2.44 3.70
C HIS A 299 -15.33 -3.74 4.06
N MET A 300 -15.06 -4.30 5.25
CA MET A 300 -15.74 -5.49 5.71
C MET A 300 -17.24 -5.24 5.94
N PRO A 301 -18.10 -6.18 5.52
CA PRO A 301 -19.47 -6.27 6.01
C PRO A 301 -19.49 -6.38 7.54
N TYR A 302 -20.54 -5.88 8.18
CA TYR A 302 -20.66 -5.89 9.64
C TYR A 302 -20.48 -7.30 10.23
N THR A 303 -21.08 -8.30 9.60
CA THR A 303 -21.01 -9.71 10.01
C THR A 303 -19.63 -10.34 9.85
N SER A 304 -18.72 -9.67 9.16
CA SER A 304 -17.34 -10.12 8.93
C SER A 304 -16.32 -9.31 9.71
N LEU A 305 -16.73 -8.34 10.53
CA LEU A 305 -15.80 -7.63 11.41
C LEU A 305 -15.15 -8.60 12.40
N PRO A 306 -13.88 -8.37 12.80
CA PRO A 306 -13.29 -9.05 13.94
C PRO A 306 -14.17 -8.96 15.18
N GLU A 307 -14.37 -10.08 15.87
CA GLU A 307 -15.23 -10.16 17.05
C GLU A 307 -14.79 -9.18 18.15
N SER A 308 -13.48 -8.98 18.29
CA SER A 308 -12.89 -8.01 19.23
C SER A 308 -13.42 -6.58 19.05
N ILE A 309 -13.71 -6.14 17.82
CA ILE A 309 -14.29 -4.81 17.55
C ILE A 309 -15.70 -4.70 18.14
N ILE A 310 -16.49 -5.77 17.99
CA ILE A 310 -17.88 -5.82 18.45
C ILE A 310 -17.91 -5.90 19.99
N GLU A 311 -17.09 -6.77 20.58
CA GLU A 311 -17.00 -6.98 22.03
C GLU A 311 -16.47 -5.75 22.76
N CYS A 312 -15.44 -5.09 22.23
CA CYS A 312 -14.88 -3.86 22.81
C CYS A 312 -15.79 -2.63 22.62
N ARG A 313 -16.89 -2.76 21.87
CA ARG A 313 -17.81 -1.65 21.55
C ARG A 313 -17.09 -0.43 20.97
N CYS A 314 -16.12 -0.67 20.09
CA CYS A 314 -15.40 0.39 19.40
C CYS A 314 -16.39 1.27 18.62
N ARG A 315 -16.04 2.55 18.46
CA ARG A 315 -16.86 3.48 17.67
C ARG A 315 -16.62 3.27 16.19
N ILE A 316 -17.70 3.08 15.44
CA ILE A 316 -17.70 2.84 14.00
C ILE A 316 -18.50 3.96 13.33
N VAL A 317 -17.87 4.69 12.43
CA VAL A 317 -18.56 5.59 11.50
C VAL A 317 -18.77 4.80 10.22
N TYR A 318 -20.02 4.61 9.82
CA TYR A 318 -20.38 4.01 8.54
C TYR A 318 -20.85 5.08 7.56
N ILE A 319 -20.28 5.11 6.35
CA ILE A 319 -20.79 5.95 5.27
C ILE A 319 -21.37 5.12 4.13
N CYS A 320 -22.58 5.45 3.73
CA CYS A 320 -23.21 4.92 2.52
C CYS A 320 -23.38 6.03 1.48
N ARG A 321 -23.75 5.62 0.27
CA ARG A 321 -23.99 6.51 -0.86
C ARG A 321 -25.09 5.91 -1.73
N ASN A 322 -25.78 6.74 -2.52
CA ASN A 322 -26.77 6.30 -3.49
C ASN A 322 -26.22 5.11 -4.32
N PRO A 323 -26.98 3.99 -4.45
CA PRO A 323 -26.51 2.81 -5.16
C PRO A 323 -26.07 3.08 -6.61
N ARG A 324 -26.76 4.00 -7.32
CA ARG A 324 -26.50 4.33 -8.72
C ARG A 324 -25.14 5.02 -8.88
N ASP A 325 -24.89 6.05 -8.07
CA ASP A 325 -23.60 6.75 -8.02
C ASP A 325 -22.46 5.84 -7.53
N THR A 326 -22.76 4.98 -6.56
CA THR A 326 -21.79 4.01 -6.03
C THR A 326 -21.34 3.06 -7.15
N PHE A 327 -22.29 2.51 -7.90
CA PHE A 327 -21.99 1.65 -9.05
C PHE A 327 -21.11 2.37 -10.08
N ILE A 328 -21.46 3.59 -10.51
CA ILE A 328 -20.65 4.34 -11.49
C ILE A 328 -19.25 4.62 -10.98
N SER A 329 -19.12 5.03 -9.71
CA SER A 329 -17.82 5.24 -9.10
C SER A 329 -16.99 3.95 -9.02
N MET A 330 -17.63 2.82 -8.77
CA MET A 330 -17.01 1.49 -8.72
C MET A 330 -16.57 1.02 -10.09
N TRP A 331 -17.43 1.18 -11.09
CA TRP A 331 -17.15 0.78 -12.47
C TRP A 331 -15.95 1.52 -13.05
N HIS A 332 -15.88 2.85 -12.87
CA HIS A 332 -14.72 3.63 -13.28
C HIS A 332 -13.44 3.25 -12.54
N PHE A 333 -13.54 3.01 -11.23
CA PHE A 333 -12.39 2.67 -10.40
C PHE A 333 -11.76 1.35 -10.84
N PHE A 334 -12.57 0.29 -10.97
CA PHE A 334 -12.08 -1.01 -11.40
C PHE A 334 -11.64 -1.02 -12.86
N ASN A 335 -12.28 -0.24 -13.75
CA ASN A 335 -11.76 -0.11 -15.12
C ASN A 335 -10.39 0.56 -15.18
N LYS A 336 -10.08 1.51 -14.29
CA LYS A 336 -8.73 2.07 -14.17
C LYS A 336 -7.71 1.04 -13.65
N ILE A 337 -8.13 0.15 -12.74
CA ILE A 337 -7.30 -0.99 -12.28
C ILE A 337 -7.04 -1.96 -13.45
N ARG A 338 -8.09 -2.36 -14.16
CA ARG A 338 -8.01 -3.28 -15.30
C ARG A 338 -7.05 -2.76 -16.36
N SER A 339 -7.18 -1.49 -16.76
CA SER A 339 -6.32 -0.91 -17.79
C SER A 339 -4.88 -0.68 -17.32
N ASN A 340 -4.70 -0.08 -16.14
CA ASN A 340 -3.39 0.44 -15.76
C ASN A 340 -2.51 -0.60 -15.05
N MET A 341 -3.12 -1.56 -14.36
CA MET A 341 -2.39 -2.57 -13.58
C MET A 341 -2.47 -3.96 -14.20
N LEU A 342 -3.68 -4.40 -14.56
CA LEU A 342 -3.90 -5.78 -15.00
C LEU A 342 -3.73 -5.98 -16.51
N LYS A 343 -3.64 -4.89 -17.28
CA LYS A 343 -3.61 -4.90 -18.76
C LYS A 343 -4.78 -5.69 -19.36
N MET A 344 -5.92 -5.64 -18.70
CA MET A 344 -7.17 -6.27 -19.12
C MET A 344 -8.06 -5.28 -19.87
N PRO A 345 -8.89 -5.75 -20.83
CA PRO A 345 -9.86 -4.88 -21.49
C PRO A 345 -10.85 -4.31 -20.47
N GLN A 346 -11.38 -3.12 -20.73
CA GLN A 346 -12.40 -2.52 -19.86
C GLN A 346 -13.65 -3.41 -19.79
N LEU A 347 -14.23 -3.50 -18.60
CA LEU A 347 -15.52 -4.15 -18.37
C LEU A 347 -16.63 -3.27 -18.96
N PRO A 348 -17.46 -3.79 -19.89
CA PRO A 348 -18.62 -3.06 -20.40
C PRO A 348 -19.56 -2.61 -19.28
N LEU A 349 -20.23 -1.48 -19.46
CA LEU A 349 -21.09 -0.87 -18.44
C LEU A 349 -22.25 -1.79 -18.06
N GLU A 350 -22.92 -2.36 -19.06
CA GLU A 350 -24.09 -3.22 -18.91
C GLU A 350 -23.74 -4.53 -18.20
N GLU A 351 -22.58 -5.10 -18.53
CA GLU A 351 -22.07 -6.30 -17.87
C GLU A 351 -21.75 -6.02 -16.39
N GLY A 352 -21.01 -4.94 -16.11
CA GLY A 352 -20.74 -4.52 -14.73
C GLY A 352 -22.03 -4.25 -13.97
N PHE A 353 -23.00 -3.59 -14.58
CA PHE A 353 -24.28 -3.27 -13.96
C PHE A 353 -25.07 -4.51 -13.57
N ASP A 354 -25.14 -5.51 -14.45
CA ASP A 354 -25.83 -6.76 -14.15
C ASP A 354 -25.14 -7.53 -13.01
N MET A 355 -23.80 -7.55 -12.99
CA MET A 355 -23.02 -8.14 -11.90
C MET A 355 -23.26 -7.41 -10.56
N PHE A 356 -23.32 -6.07 -10.57
CA PHE A 356 -23.64 -5.27 -9.39
C PHE A 356 -25.05 -5.58 -8.86
N CYS A 357 -26.05 -5.66 -9.75
CA CYS A 357 -27.43 -6.01 -9.39
C CYS A 357 -27.54 -7.41 -8.78
N LYS A 358 -26.71 -8.36 -9.24
CA LYS A 358 -26.60 -9.71 -8.67
C LYS A 358 -25.81 -9.75 -7.36
N GLY A 359 -25.16 -8.65 -6.99
CA GLY A 359 -24.30 -8.54 -5.81
C GLY A 359 -22.88 -9.08 -6.00
N ALA A 360 -22.50 -9.52 -7.21
CA ALA A 360 -21.20 -10.11 -7.54
C ALA A 360 -20.12 -9.04 -7.76
N THR A 361 -19.76 -8.34 -6.69
CA THR A 361 -18.70 -7.32 -6.64
C THR A 361 -17.83 -7.52 -5.40
N PRO A 362 -16.57 -7.04 -5.36
CA PRO A 362 -15.79 -7.07 -4.12
C PRO A 362 -16.55 -6.42 -2.94
N PHE A 363 -16.67 -7.15 -1.83
CA PHE A 363 -17.49 -6.86 -0.64
C PHE A 363 -19.00 -6.73 -0.89
N GLY A 364 -19.48 -7.19 -2.06
CA GLY A 364 -20.90 -7.29 -2.38
C GLY A 364 -21.53 -8.56 -1.77
N PRO A 365 -22.87 -8.61 -1.64
CA PRO A 365 -23.84 -7.68 -2.22
C PRO A 365 -23.90 -6.31 -1.53
N PHE A 366 -23.86 -5.23 -2.33
CA PHE A 366 -23.78 -3.86 -1.82
C PHE A 366 -24.94 -3.49 -0.88
N LEU A 367 -26.17 -3.83 -1.25
CA LEU A 367 -27.34 -3.46 -0.46
C LEU A 367 -27.42 -4.22 0.86
N ASP A 368 -27.00 -5.49 0.89
CA ASP A 368 -26.85 -6.27 2.13
C ASP A 368 -25.82 -5.64 3.06
N HIS A 369 -24.68 -5.22 2.49
CA HIS A 369 -23.63 -4.53 3.23
C HIS A 369 -24.16 -3.26 3.91
N VAL A 370 -24.87 -2.40 3.17
CA VAL A 370 -25.46 -1.17 3.71
C VAL A 370 -26.54 -1.47 4.76
N LEU A 371 -27.42 -2.43 4.47
CA LEU A 371 -28.55 -2.75 5.35
C LEU A 371 -28.10 -3.31 6.69
N ALA A 372 -27.03 -4.11 6.72
CA ALA A 372 -26.48 -4.64 7.98
C ALA A 372 -26.01 -3.50 8.90
N TYR A 373 -25.17 -2.59 8.41
CA TYR A 373 -24.72 -1.44 9.20
C TYR A 373 -25.87 -0.49 9.58
N TRP A 374 -26.87 -0.32 8.71
CA TRP A 374 -28.05 0.48 9.02
C TRP A 374 -28.81 -0.08 10.23
N LYS A 375 -29.15 -1.37 10.22
CA LYS A 375 -29.86 -2.03 11.33
C LYS A 375 -29.08 -1.91 12.64
N GLU A 376 -27.78 -2.20 12.58
CA GLU A 376 -26.91 -2.13 13.75
C GLU A 376 -26.76 -0.71 14.29
N SER A 377 -26.80 0.31 13.43
CA SER A 377 -26.80 1.71 13.86
C SER A 377 -28.07 2.13 14.61
N LEU A 378 -29.22 1.51 14.28
CA LEU A 378 -30.48 1.75 15.00
C LEU A 378 -30.45 1.08 16.38
N GLU A 379 -29.87 -0.12 16.48
CA GLU A 379 -29.76 -0.84 17.75
C GLU A 379 -28.68 -0.27 18.66
N LYS A 380 -27.58 0.23 18.09
CA LYS A 380 -26.37 0.66 18.81
C LYS A 380 -25.91 2.08 18.41
N PRO A 381 -26.77 3.11 18.55
CA PRO A 381 -26.46 4.46 18.05
C PRO A 381 -25.28 5.14 18.76
N GLN A 382 -24.89 4.66 19.95
CA GLN A 382 -23.73 5.17 20.69
C GLN A 382 -22.39 4.63 20.17
N THR A 383 -22.41 3.49 19.46
CA THR A 383 -21.20 2.86 18.91
C THR A 383 -21.14 2.90 17.40
N ILE A 384 -22.27 3.13 16.71
CA ILE A 384 -22.32 3.18 15.25
C ILE A 384 -23.03 4.45 14.78
N LEU A 385 -22.29 5.32 14.09
CA LEU A 385 -22.82 6.49 13.40
C LEU A 385 -23.00 6.16 11.92
N PHE A 386 -24.24 6.18 11.44
CA PHE A 386 -24.55 6.01 10.03
C PHE A 386 -24.67 7.37 9.32
N LEU A 387 -23.93 7.55 8.24
CA LEU A 387 -23.89 8.76 7.41
C LEU A 387 -24.23 8.43 5.96
N LYS A 388 -24.88 9.38 5.27
CA LYS A 388 -25.08 9.34 3.83
C LYS A 388 -24.22 10.40 3.16
N TYR A 389 -23.51 10.01 2.10
CA TYR A 389 -22.63 10.89 1.34
C TYR A 389 -23.35 12.14 0.83
N GLU A 390 -24.58 11.98 0.34
CA GLU A 390 -25.41 13.06 -0.19
C GLU A 390 -25.79 14.07 0.90
N GLU A 391 -26.19 13.59 2.08
CA GLU A 391 -26.52 14.43 3.22
C GLU A 391 -25.28 15.17 3.76
N PHE A 392 -24.11 14.52 3.73
CA PHE A 392 -22.83 15.13 4.09
C PHE A 392 -22.48 16.25 3.12
N GLN A 393 -22.59 16.03 1.81
CA GLN A 393 -22.33 17.09 0.83
C GLN A 393 -23.31 18.26 0.91
N ALA A 394 -24.59 17.99 1.21
CA ALA A 394 -25.60 19.04 1.29
C ALA A 394 -25.40 19.96 2.51
N ARG A 395 -24.94 19.42 3.64
CA ARG A 395 -24.74 20.15 4.90
C ARG A 395 -23.40 19.78 5.55
N PRO A 396 -22.26 20.19 4.95
CA PRO A 396 -20.95 19.71 5.37
C PRO A 396 -20.58 20.16 6.78
N SER A 397 -20.98 21.36 7.22
CA SER A 397 -20.63 21.87 8.55
C SER A 397 -21.37 21.13 9.66
N ASP A 398 -22.69 20.97 9.50
CA ASP A 398 -23.52 20.25 10.48
C ASP A 398 -23.08 18.78 10.61
N GLN A 399 -22.78 18.14 9.47
CA GLN A 399 -22.38 16.74 9.44
C GLN A 399 -20.96 16.53 9.98
N LEU A 400 -20.06 17.50 9.76
CA LEU A 400 -18.72 17.47 10.36
C LEU A 400 -18.78 17.66 11.88
N LYS A 401 -19.64 18.55 12.39
CA LYS A 401 -19.87 18.72 13.84
C LYS A 401 -20.45 17.44 14.46
N LYS A 402 -21.46 16.84 13.82
CA LYS A 402 -22.04 15.55 14.23
C LYS A 402 -21.00 14.43 14.27
N LEU A 403 -20.15 14.36 13.23
CA LEU A 403 -19.03 13.42 13.18
C LEU A 403 -18.07 13.63 14.36
N ALA A 404 -17.66 14.87 14.59
CA ALA A 404 -16.73 15.23 15.65
C ALA A 404 -17.27 14.89 17.05
N GLU A 405 -18.54 15.19 17.30
CA GLU A 405 -19.22 14.83 18.56
C GLU A 405 -19.22 13.31 18.77
N PHE A 406 -19.60 12.53 17.75
CA PHE A 406 -19.61 11.07 17.84
C PHE A 406 -18.22 10.48 18.08
N LEU A 407 -17.19 11.03 17.44
CA LEU A 407 -15.79 10.61 17.64
C LEU A 407 -15.24 11.02 19.02
N GLY A 408 -15.97 11.83 19.80
CA GLY A 408 -15.55 12.31 21.12
C GLY A 408 -14.59 13.50 21.04
N TYR A 409 -14.61 14.21 19.93
CA TYR A 409 -13.78 15.36 19.62
C TYR A 409 -14.65 16.57 19.23
N PRO A 410 -15.72 16.92 19.99
CA PRO A 410 -16.64 17.99 19.62
C PRO A 410 -15.87 19.31 19.43
N PHE A 411 -16.38 20.16 18.54
CA PHE A 411 -15.86 21.52 18.39
C PHE A 411 -16.36 22.40 19.54
N SER A 412 -15.47 23.21 20.09
CA SER A 412 -15.81 24.28 21.01
C SER A 412 -16.44 25.48 20.29
N LEU A 413 -17.12 26.35 21.05
CA LEU A 413 -17.68 27.58 20.48
C LEU A 413 -16.60 28.52 19.95
N GLU A 414 -15.41 28.48 20.54
CA GLU A 414 -14.23 29.22 20.12
C GLU A 414 -13.73 28.71 18.76
N GLU A 415 -13.55 27.38 18.62
CA GLU A 415 -13.14 26.77 17.35
C GLU A 415 -14.12 27.06 16.21
N GLU A 416 -15.42 27.04 16.51
CA GLU A 416 -16.45 27.42 15.54
C GLU A 416 -16.36 28.90 15.14
N LYS A 417 -16.09 29.80 16.08
CA LYS A 417 -15.90 31.23 15.78
C LYS A 417 -14.61 31.51 15.01
N GLU A 418 -13.57 30.73 15.26
CA GLU A 418 -12.27 30.85 14.60
C GLU A 418 -12.23 30.20 13.21
N GLY A 419 -13.31 29.51 12.81
CA GLY A 419 -13.45 28.93 11.48
C GLY A 419 -12.74 27.58 11.32
N VAL A 420 -12.48 26.85 12.42
CA VAL A 420 -11.78 25.55 12.39
C VAL A 420 -12.55 24.52 11.57
N VAL A 421 -13.89 24.55 11.64
CA VAL A 421 -14.77 23.65 10.86
C VAL A 421 -14.57 23.88 9.36
N GLU A 422 -14.54 25.14 8.93
CA GLU A 422 -14.34 25.57 7.55
C GLU A 422 -12.92 25.23 7.05
N GLU A 423 -11.90 25.38 7.90
CA GLU A 423 -10.52 25.01 7.56
C GLU A 423 -10.35 23.49 7.37
N ILE A 424 -10.98 22.66 8.22
CA ILE A 424 -11.00 21.20 8.02
C ILE A 424 -11.70 20.84 6.71
N GLN A 425 -12.85 21.48 6.42
CA GLN A 425 -13.58 21.25 5.17
C GLN A 425 -12.76 21.62 3.95
N LYS A 426 -12.07 22.76 3.98
CA LYS A 426 -11.21 23.23 2.90
C LYS A 426 -10.04 22.28 2.70
N LEU A 427 -9.36 21.89 3.79
CA LEU A 427 -8.25 20.93 3.76
C LEU A 427 -8.68 19.58 3.18
N CYS A 428 -9.84 19.08 3.57
CA CYS A 428 -10.37 17.79 3.14
C CYS A 428 -11.26 17.87 1.89
N SER A 429 -11.36 19.04 1.25
CA SER A 429 -12.20 19.22 0.07
C SER A 429 -11.72 18.35 -1.09
N PHE A 430 -12.63 17.97 -1.98
CA PHE A 430 -12.27 17.20 -3.18
C PHE A 430 -11.22 17.94 -4.01
N ASP A 431 -11.40 19.25 -4.21
CA ASP A 431 -10.50 20.08 -5.00
C ASP A 431 -9.12 20.18 -4.37
N ASN A 432 -9.02 20.34 -3.04
CA ASN A 432 -7.72 20.35 -2.37
C ASN A 432 -7.05 18.98 -2.46
N LEU A 433 -7.71 17.92 -1.95
CA LEU A 433 -7.10 16.59 -1.86
C LEU A 433 -6.71 16.04 -3.23
N SER A 434 -7.56 16.18 -4.25
CA SER A 434 -7.25 15.68 -5.60
C SER A 434 -6.10 16.44 -6.28
N ASN A 435 -5.81 17.67 -5.85
CA ASN A 435 -4.76 18.50 -6.43
C ASN A 435 -3.39 18.39 -5.75
N LEU A 436 -3.31 17.76 -4.58
CA LEU A 436 -2.05 17.51 -3.89
C LEU A 436 -1.15 16.54 -4.66
N GLU A 437 0.16 16.82 -4.65
CA GLU A 437 1.13 16.05 -5.43
C GLU A 437 1.17 14.57 -5.03
N VAL A 438 1.09 14.29 -3.72
CA VAL A 438 0.99 12.91 -3.20
C VAL A 438 -0.20 12.14 -3.79
N ASN A 439 -1.31 12.82 -4.08
CA ASN A 439 -2.52 12.19 -4.59
C ASN A 439 -2.53 12.11 -6.12
N LYS A 440 -1.81 12.98 -6.82
CA LYS A 440 -1.65 12.96 -8.28
C LYS A 440 -0.68 11.87 -8.73
N THR A 441 0.49 11.82 -8.11
CA THR A 441 1.62 11.01 -8.58
C THR A 441 1.97 9.85 -7.64
N GLY A 442 1.57 9.94 -6.37
CA GLY A 442 1.84 8.91 -5.38
C GLY A 442 1.10 7.59 -5.64
N ARG A 443 1.60 6.53 -5.02
CA ARG A 443 1.10 5.16 -5.16
C ARG A 443 1.08 4.45 -3.83
N THR A 444 0.17 3.50 -3.69
CA THR A 444 0.19 2.53 -2.59
C THR A 444 1.42 1.63 -2.68
N PRO A 445 1.80 0.95 -1.58
CA PRO A 445 2.85 -0.08 -1.61
C PRO A 445 2.60 -1.18 -2.67
N ASN A 446 1.33 -1.47 -2.95
CA ASN A 446 0.91 -2.47 -3.94
C ASN A 446 0.90 -1.91 -5.38
N GLY A 447 1.44 -0.70 -5.60
CA GLY A 447 1.63 -0.08 -6.92
C GLY A 447 0.43 0.71 -7.46
N PHE A 448 -0.67 0.80 -6.70
CA PHE A 448 -1.90 1.47 -7.11
C PHE A 448 -1.78 2.99 -6.99
N GLY A 449 -2.00 3.72 -8.07
CA GLY A 449 -1.93 5.19 -8.05
C GLY A 449 -3.05 5.84 -7.24
N TYR A 450 -2.70 6.73 -6.31
CA TYR A 450 -3.68 7.45 -5.49
C TYR A 450 -4.66 8.29 -6.33
N SER A 451 -4.26 8.70 -7.53
CA SER A 451 -5.12 9.44 -8.46
C SER A 451 -6.35 8.66 -8.92
N ALA A 452 -6.42 7.35 -8.69
CA ALA A 452 -7.61 6.55 -8.97
C ALA A 452 -8.68 6.65 -7.86
N LEU A 453 -8.32 7.16 -6.68
CA LEU A 453 -9.28 7.44 -5.61
C LEU A 453 -10.12 8.69 -5.88
N PHE A 454 -9.62 9.61 -6.72
CA PHE A 454 -10.25 10.88 -7.06
C PHE A 454 -10.78 10.85 -8.50
N ARG A 455 -12.05 11.23 -8.70
CA ARG A 455 -12.70 11.22 -10.03
C ARG A 455 -13.48 12.51 -10.31
N LYS A 456 -14.62 12.70 -9.66
CA LYS A 456 -15.47 13.90 -9.79
C LYS A 456 -15.97 14.47 -8.47
N GLY A 457 -16.19 13.62 -7.46
CA GLY A 457 -16.59 14.08 -6.13
C GLY A 457 -17.98 14.73 -6.05
N ASN A 458 -18.87 14.46 -7.01
CA ASN A 458 -20.22 15.02 -7.11
C ASN A 458 -21.30 13.96 -6.89
N VAL A 459 -22.50 14.39 -6.51
CA VAL A 459 -23.74 13.60 -6.46
C VAL A 459 -24.47 13.67 -7.81
N GLY A 460 -25.11 12.58 -8.24
CA GLY A 460 -25.97 12.55 -9.43
C GLY A 460 -25.24 12.25 -10.73
N ASP A 461 -23.96 11.87 -10.69
CA ASP A 461 -23.20 11.61 -11.91
C ASP A 461 -23.71 10.39 -12.68
N TRP A 462 -24.48 9.50 -12.02
CA TRP A 462 -25.13 8.36 -12.63
C TRP A 462 -26.07 8.69 -13.79
N GLU A 463 -26.66 9.89 -13.81
CA GLU A 463 -27.56 10.34 -14.90
C GLU A 463 -26.86 10.36 -16.26
N ASN A 464 -25.54 10.57 -16.27
CA ASN A 464 -24.75 10.60 -17.50
C ASN A 464 -24.48 9.22 -18.10
N TYR A 465 -24.84 8.14 -17.41
CA TYR A 465 -24.47 6.76 -17.77
C TYR A 465 -25.67 5.82 -17.81
N PHE A 466 -26.68 6.05 -16.98
CA PHE A 466 -27.79 5.10 -16.84
C PHE A 466 -28.84 5.31 -17.91
N THR A 467 -29.33 4.20 -18.46
CA THR A 467 -30.59 4.19 -19.21
C THR A 467 -31.77 4.14 -18.24
N ALA A 468 -32.96 4.54 -18.69
CA ALA A 468 -34.19 4.44 -17.88
C ALA A 468 -34.43 3.02 -17.34
N ALA A 469 -34.13 1.98 -18.12
CA ALA A 469 -34.27 0.59 -17.70
C ALA A 469 -33.28 0.19 -16.59
N MET A 470 -32.05 0.74 -16.59
CA MET A 470 -31.08 0.52 -15.51
C MET A 470 -31.53 1.21 -14.22
N VAL A 471 -32.06 2.43 -14.32
CA VAL A 471 -32.65 3.15 -13.19
C VAL A 471 -33.77 2.31 -12.57
N GLU A 472 -34.76 1.93 -13.38
CA GLU A 472 -35.92 1.15 -12.92
C GLU A 472 -35.50 -0.16 -12.26
N LYS A 473 -34.59 -0.93 -12.89
CA LYS A 473 -34.11 -2.21 -12.34
C LYS A 473 -33.44 -2.02 -10.98
N LEU A 474 -32.51 -1.08 -10.85
CA LEU A 474 -31.78 -0.89 -9.59
C LEU A 474 -32.68 -0.32 -8.49
N ASP A 475 -33.63 0.54 -8.84
CA ASP A 475 -34.60 1.11 -7.90
C ASP A 475 -35.55 0.06 -7.35
N GLN A 476 -36.04 -0.83 -8.21
CA GLN A 476 -36.88 -1.95 -7.78
C GLN A 476 -36.12 -2.85 -6.81
N ILE A 477 -34.88 -3.23 -7.14
CA ILE A 477 -34.03 -4.05 -6.26
C ILE A 477 -33.79 -3.33 -4.92
N THR A 478 -33.44 -2.04 -4.96
CA THR A 478 -33.15 -1.24 -3.76
C THR A 478 -34.38 -1.09 -2.87
N THR A 479 -35.53 -0.75 -3.46
CA THR A 479 -36.80 -0.57 -2.74
C THR A 479 -37.26 -1.87 -2.09
N GLN A 480 -37.16 -3.00 -2.82
CA GLN A 480 -37.48 -4.31 -2.25
C GLN A 480 -36.54 -4.67 -1.10
N LYS A 481 -35.24 -4.40 -1.24
CA LYS A 481 -34.23 -4.76 -0.22
C LYS A 481 -34.38 -3.93 1.06
N PHE A 482 -34.67 -2.64 0.94
CA PHE A 482 -34.81 -1.74 2.08
C PHE A 482 -36.24 -1.63 2.61
N HIS A 483 -37.19 -2.36 2.01
CA HIS A 483 -38.57 -2.39 2.47
C HIS A 483 -38.67 -2.70 3.97
N GLY A 484 -39.38 -1.85 4.73
CA GLY A 484 -39.57 -2.00 6.17
C GLY A 484 -38.36 -1.64 7.05
N SER A 485 -37.20 -1.31 6.47
CA SER A 485 -35.99 -0.95 7.24
C SER A 485 -35.97 0.49 7.75
N GLY A 486 -36.76 1.39 7.14
CA GLY A 486 -36.67 2.83 7.36
C GLY A 486 -35.51 3.52 6.62
N LEU A 487 -34.62 2.77 5.95
CA LEU A 487 -33.58 3.34 5.09
C LEU A 487 -34.17 3.76 3.75
N ALA A 488 -34.02 5.04 3.41
CA ALA A 488 -34.41 5.58 2.12
C ALA A 488 -33.28 6.45 1.54
N PHE A 489 -33.18 6.44 0.21
CA PHE A 489 -32.35 7.35 -0.56
C PHE A 489 -33.26 8.30 -1.32
N ASP A 490 -32.94 9.59 -1.30
CA ASP A 490 -33.59 10.54 -2.18
C ASP A 490 -33.10 10.26 -3.60
N PHE A 491 -33.95 9.60 -4.37
CA PHE A 491 -33.75 9.39 -5.79
C PHE A 491 -34.13 10.69 -6.49
N VAL A 492 -33.19 11.64 -6.56
CA VAL A 492 -33.32 12.84 -7.39
C VAL A 492 -33.56 12.42 -8.85
#